data_AF-A0A498JUX3-F1
#
_entry.id   AF-A0A498JUX3-F1
#
_cell.length_a   1.000
_cell.length_b   1.000
_cell.length_c   1.000
_cell.angle_alpha   90.00
_cell.angle_beta   90.00
_cell.angle_gamma   90.00
#
_symmetry.space_group_name_H-M   'P 1'
#
loop_
_entity.id
_entity.type
_entity.pdbx_description
1 polymer ?
#
loop_
_entity_poly.entity_id
_entity_poly.type
_entity_poly.pdbx_seq_one_letter_code
_entity_poly.pdbx_strand_id
1 'polypeptide(L)'
;MLADDHSIPKCAWVVKLDLDVSSDGGESMVACRMYGPNCYDGEPFFVAREPENLNAKEDDGYVVSFVHDEKTRESRFLVMDAKSQQLDIVVVFKLPRRIPYGFHGLFVKESDLQKLY
;
A
#
# COMPACT_ATOMS: atom_id res chain seq x y z
N MET A 1 -27.14 2.38 -1.11
CA MET A 1 -27.12 0.95 -1.51
C MET A 1 -25.65 0.54 -1.50
N LEU A 2 -25.21 -0.21 -0.49
CA LEU A 2 -23.82 -0.70 -0.46
C LEU A 2 -23.71 -1.74 -1.58
N ALA A 3 -22.75 -1.56 -2.48
CA ALA A 3 -22.49 -2.55 -3.53
C ALA A 3 -22.22 -3.91 -2.86
N ASP A 4 -22.84 -4.95 -3.39
CA ASP A 4 -22.59 -6.31 -2.93
C ASP A 4 -21.13 -6.67 -3.25
N ASP A 5 -20.40 -7.18 -2.26
CA ASP A 5 -18.93 -7.24 -2.32
C ASP A 5 -18.42 -8.15 -3.47
N HIS A 6 -19.30 -8.98 -4.01
CA HIS A 6 -19.04 -9.97 -5.04
C HIS A 6 -18.84 -9.38 -6.46
N SER A 7 -19.17 -8.10 -6.70
CA SER A 7 -19.04 -7.49 -8.04
C SER A 7 -17.80 -6.61 -8.23
N ILE A 8 -17.03 -6.38 -7.16
CA ILE A 8 -15.86 -5.51 -7.20
C ILE A 8 -14.62 -6.33 -7.56
N PRO A 9 -13.82 -5.94 -8.58
CA PRO A 9 -12.52 -6.56 -8.86
C PRO A 9 -11.64 -6.55 -7.61
N LYS A 10 -11.01 -7.69 -7.32
CA LYS A 10 -10.27 -7.89 -6.07
C LYS A 10 -8.77 -7.77 -6.30
N CYS A 11 -8.13 -6.86 -5.57
CA CYS A 11 -6.68 -6.68 -5.60
C CYS A 11 -6.05 -7.60 -4.53
N ALA A 12 -5.45 -8.72 -4.95
CA ALA A 12 -4.88 -9.72 -4.04
C ALA A 12 -3.39 -9.50 -3.71
N TRP A 13 -2.78 -8.52 -4.35
CA TRP A 13 -1.35 -8.28 -4.35
C TRP A 13 -1.01 -6.86 -4.77
N VAL A 14 0.13 -6.39 -4.29
CA VAL A 14 0.79 -5.15 -4.73
C VAL A 14 2.13 -5.51 -5.36
N VAL A 15 2.49 -4.79 -6.41
CA VAL A 15 3.76 -4.91 -7.12
C VAL A 15 4.45 -3.56 -7.19
N LYS A 16 5.78 -3.56 -7.11
CA LYS A 16 6.64 -2.41 -7.36
C LYS A 16 7.31 -2.61 -8.71
N LEU A 17 7.21 -1.60 -9.57
CA LEU A 17 7.84 -1.58 -10.87
C LEU A 17 8.98 -0.57 -10.86
N ASP A 18 10.12 -0.94 -11.45
CA ASP A 18 11.18 -0.04 -11.81
C ASP A 18 11.06 0.26 -13.31
N LEU A 19 10.83 1.54 -13.62
CA LEU A 19 10.58 2.02 -14.98
C LEU A 19 11.87 2.46 -15.69
N ASP A 20 12.98 2.58 -14.95
CA ASP A 20 14.29 2.93 -15.51
C ASP A 20 15.02 1.71 -16.08
N VAL A 21 14.52 0.49 -15.79
CA VAL A 21 14.94 -0.74 -16.46
C VAL A 21 14.51 -0.63 -17.93
N SER A 22 15.42 -0.13 -18.76
CA SER A 22 15.27 0.03 -20.21
C SER A 22 14.69 -1.23 -20.85
N SER A 23 13.99 -1.05 -21.99
CA SER A 23 13.33 -2.05 -22.84
C SER A 23 14.21 -3.21 -23.34
N ASP A 24 15.37 -3.42 -22.74
CA ASP A 24 16.43 -4.38 -23.05
C ASP A 24 16.09 -5.81 -22.58
N GLY A 25 14.83 -6.05 -22.19
CA GLY A 25 14.30 -7.36 -21.79
C GLY A 25 14.49 -7.72 -20.31
N GLY A 26 14.87 -6.76 -19.46
CA GLY A 26 14.89 -6.93 -18.00
C GLY A 26 13.49 -6.96 -17.37
N GLU A 27 13.32 -7.65 -16.25
CA GLU A 27 12.05 -7.66 -15.50
C GLU A 27 11.84 -6.31 -14.80
N SER A 28 10.83 -5.54 -15.22
CA SER A 28 10.47 -4.27 -14.55
C SER A 28 9.90 -4.50 -13.14
N MET A 29 9.42 -5.70 -12.82
CA MET A 29 8.89 -6.02 -11.50
C MET A 29 10.02 -6.29 -10.51
N VAL A 30 10.25 -5.34 -9.60
CA VAL A 30 11.37 -5.39 -8.64
C VAL A 30 10.96 -5.78 -7.22
N ALA A 31 9.66 -5.72 -6.91
CA ALA A 31 9.13 -6.28 -5.67
C ALA A 31 7.65 -6.68 -5.77
N CYS A 32 7.21 -7.60 -4.92
CA CYS A 32 5.79 -7.90 -4.78
C CYS A 32 5.40 -8.44 -3.41
N ARG A 33 4.13 -8.23 -3.06
CA ARG A 33 3.50 -8.78 -1.87
C ARG A 33 2.11 -9.30 -2.21
N MET A 34 1.93 -10.60 -2.05
CA MET A 34 0.61 -11.20 -1.94
C MET A 34 0.09 -11.04 -0.51
N TYR A 35 -1.17 -10.65 -0.34
CA TYR A 35 -1.76 -10.43 1.00
C TYR A 35 -2.17 -11.73 1.72
N GLY A 36 -2.29 -12.81 0.95
CA GLY A 36 -2.74 -14.11 1.42
C GLY A 36 -4.16 -14.46 0.97
N PRO A 37 -4.63 -15.69 1.24
CA PRO A 37 -5.93 -16.16 0.79
C PRO A 37 -7.09 -15.31 1.33
N ASN A 38 -8.04 -14.92 0.47
CA ASN A 38 -9.20 -14.07 0.79
C ASN A 38 -8.87 -12.69 1.36
N CYS A 39 -7.60 -12.28 1.25
CA CYS A 39 -7.14 -10.97 1.69
C CYS A 39 -6.97 -10.07 0.47
N TYR A 40 -7.70 -8.97 0.44
CA TYR A 40 -7.69 -8.03 -0.68
C TYR A 40 -7.55 -6.60 -0.18
N ASP A 41 -6.93 -5.76 -0.99
CA ASP A 41 -6.75 -4.36 -0.66
C ASP A 41 -7.61 -3.41 -1.50
N GLY A 42 -7.52 -2.12 -1.15
CA GLY A 42 -7.99 -1.01 -1.98
C GLY A 42 -6.84 -0.41 -2.78
N GLU A 43 -6.47 0.83 -2.47
CA GLU A 43 -5.29 1.49 -3.05
C GLU A 43 -4.10 1.41 -2.08
N PRO A 44 -2.95 0.84 -2.51
CA PRO A 44 -1.68 1.02 -1.81
C PRO A 44 -1.10 2.40 -2.15
N PHE A 45 -0.51 3.08 -1.17
CA PHE A 45 0.16 4.37 -1.41
C PHE A 45 1.50 4.47 -0.71
N PHE A 46 2.40 5.26 -1.29
CA PHE A 46 3.76 5.47 -0.80
C PHE A 46 3.83 6.62 0.21
N VAL A 47 4.65 6.44 1.24
CA VAL A 47 4.96 7.45 2.26
C VAL A 47 6.48 7.54 2.38
N ALA A 48 7.05 8.65 1.93
CA ALA A 48 8.48 8.91 2.07
C ALA A 48 8.90 8.96 3.54
N ARG A 49 10.07 8.37 3.86
CA ARG A 49 10.64 8.39 5.21
C ARG A 49 11.05 9.81 5.62
N GLU A 50 11.71 10.51 4.70
CA GLU A 50 12.21 11.87 4.87
C GLU A 50 11.87 12.69 3.61
N PRO A 51 10.64 13.21 3.49
CA PRO A 51 10.18 13.87 2.26
C PRO A 51 10.95 15.14 1.90
N GLU A 52 11.65 15.75 2.86
CA GLU A 52 12.48 16.94 2.65
C GLU A 52 13.95 16.60 2.32
N ASN A 53 14.35 15.33 2.39
CA ASN A 53 15.73 14.91 2.11
C ASN A 53 15.93 14.68 0.60
N LEU A 54 16.50 15.68 -0.09
CA LEU A 54 16.77 15.63 -1.52
C LEU A 54 17.81 14.56 -1.93
N ASN A 55 18.56 14.00 -0.99
CA ASN A 55 19.53 12.95 -1.25
C ASN A 55 18.96 11.54 -1.00
N ALA A 56 17.74 11.43 -0.49
CA ALA A 56 17.07 10.14 -0.33
C ALA A 56 16.78 9.52 -1.70
N LYS A 57 16.88 8.19 -1.78
CA LYS A 57 16.42 7.46 -2.96
C LYS A 57 14.90 7.63 -3.09
N GLU A 58 14.38 7.62 -4.32
CA GLU A 58 12.94 7.79 -4.59
C GLU A 58 12.07 6.80 -3.79
N ASP A 59 12.55 5.56 -3.63
CA ASP A 59 11.87 4.50 -2.91
C ASP A 59 12.18 4.44 -1.41
N ASP A 60 12.83 5.47 -0.85
CA ASP A 60 13.15 5.52 0.58
C ASP A 60 11.93 5.89 1.43
N GLY A 61 11.16 4.87 1.77
CA GLY A 61 9.94 5.04 2.52
C GLY A 61 9.20 3.74 2.72
N TYR A 62 7.88 3.86 2.74
CA TYR A 62 6.98 2.77 3.04
C TYR A 62 5.86 2.72 2.01
N VAL A 63 5.45 1.51 1.66
CA VAL A 63 4.15 1.29 1.01
C VAL A 63 3.16 0.91 2.11
N VAL A 64 2.04 1.62 2.20
CA VAL A 64 0.99 1.31 3.16
C VAL A 64 -0.29 0.92 2.45
N SER A 65 -1.07 0.03 3.06
CA SER A 65 -2.34 -0.43 2.46
C SER A 65 -3.32 -0.93 3.52
N PHE A 66 -4.62 -0.73 3.26
CA PHE A 66 -5.70 -1.36 4.01
C PHE A 66 -6.05 -2.70 3.37
N VAL A 67 -5.89 -3.78 4.12
CA VAL A 67 -6.20 -5.14 3.67
C VAL A 67 -7.42 -5.67 4.42
N HIS A 68 -8.42 -6.12 3.67
CA HIS A 68 -9.60 -6.78 4.17
C HIS A 68 -9.49 -8.29 3.99
N ASP A 69 -9.63 -9.05 5.07
CA ASP A 69 -9.82 -10.50 5.02
C ASP A 69 -11.33 -10.79 4.95
N GLU A 70 -11.82 -11.23 3.80
CA GLU A 70 -13.24 -11.48 3.57
C GLU A 70 -13.75 -12.71 4.35
N LYS A 71 -12.86 -13.64 4.72
CA LYS A 71 -13.23 -14.83 5.50
C LYS A 71 -13.51 -14.46 6.94
N THR A 72 -12.64 -13.67 7.57
CA THR A 72 -12.79 -13.25 8.97
C THR A 72 -13.61 -11.97 9.11
N ARG A 73 -13.82 -11.26 7.99
CA ARG A 73 -14.41 -9.92 7.90
C ARG A 73 -13.62 -8.83 8.62
N GLU A 74 -12.35 -9.10 8.94
CA GLU A 74 -11.46 -8.15 9.62
C GLU A 74 -10.70 -7.28 8.61
N SER A 75 -10.23 -6.11 9.07
CA SER A 75 -9.35 -5.25 8.29
C SER A 75 -8.06 -4.97 9.06
N ARG A 76 -6.96 -4.87 8.32
CA ARG A 76 -5.63 -4.55 8.83
C ARG A 76 -5.06 -3.38 8.04
N PHE A 77 -4.28 -2.53 8.69
CA PHE A 77 -3.42 -1.54 8.05
C PHE A 77 -2.00 -2.08 8.06
N LEU A 78 -1.42 -2.26 6.87
CA LEU A 78 -0.07 -2.76 6.69
C LEU A 78 0.88 -1.60 6.41
N VAL A 79 2.07 -1.66 7.00
CA VAL A 79 3.21 -0.80 6.66
C VAL A 79 4.31 -1.71 6.16
N MET A 80 4.75 -1.49 4.93
CA MET A 80 5.74 -2.30 4.23
C MET A 80 6.97 -1.47 3.87
N ASP A 81 8.16 -2.01 4.05
CA ASP A 81 9.41 -1.37 3.60
C ASP A 81 9.47 -1.35 2.07
N ALA A 82 9.48 -0.15 1.48
CA ALA A 82 9.46 0.03 0.03
C ALA A 82 10.79 -0.37 -0.65
N LYS A 83 11.89 -0.49 0.10
CA LYS A 83 13.19 -0.94 -0.41
C LYS A 83 13.34 -2.47 -0.41
N SER A 84 12.49 -3.19 0.32
CA SER A 84 12.51 -4.64 0.32
C SER A 84 11.98 -5.21 -1.01
N GLN A 85 12.70 -6.17 -1.57
CA GLN A 85 12.27 -6.94 -2.76
C GLN A 85 10.97 -7.73 -2.53
N GLN A 86 10.57 -7.92 -1.28
CA GLN A 86 9.32 -8.58 -0.94
C GLN A 86 8.28 -7.60 -0.38
N LEU A 87 8.60 -6.31 -0.24
CA LEU A 87 7.78 -5.34 0.50
C LEU A 87 7.53 -5.83 1.95
N ASP A 88 8.60 -6.10 2.68
CA ASP A 88 8.58 -6.62 4.07
C ASP A 88 7.66 -5.83 4.98
N ILE A 89 6.69 -6.53 5.58
CA ILE A 89 5.75 -5.94 6.51
C ILE A 89 6.51 -5.63 7.80
N VAL A 90 6.74 -4.35 8.04
CA VAL A 90 7.41 -3.86 9.25
C VAL A 90 6.42 -3.60 10.37
N VAL A 91 5.15 -3.31 10.04
CA VAL A 91 4.08 -3.11 11.02
C VAL A 91 2.74 -3.62 10.49
N VAL A 92 1.94 -4.22 11.37
CA VAL A 92 0.54 -4.58 11.14
C VAL A 92 -0.32 -3.98 12.25
N PHE A 93 -1.31 -3.17 11.88
CA PHE A 93 -2.34 -2.71 12.80
C PHE A 93 -3.65 -3.42 12.51
N LYS A 94 -4.19 -4.16 13.47
CA LYS A 94 -5.56 -4.68 13.40
C LYS A 94 -6.53 -3.53 13.66
N LEU A 95 -7.50 -3.34 12.78
CA LEU A 95 -8.49 -2.27 12.92
C LEU A 95 -9.68 -2.74 13.75
N PRO A 96 -10.30 -1.84 14.53
CA PRO A 96 -11.45 -2.19 15.38
C PRO A 96 -12.72 -2.46 14.56
N ARG A 97 -12.74 -2.12 13.27
CA ARG A 97 -13.87 -2.31 12.35
C ARG A 97 -13.38 -2.59 10.94
N ARG A 98 -14.25 -3.21 10.13
CA ARG A 98 -14.04 -3.40 8.69
C ARG A 98 -13.95 -2.05 7.98
N ILE A 99 -12.94 -1.89 7.14
CA ILE A 99 -12.83 -0.82 6.15
C ILE A 99 -13.40 -1.35 4.81
N PRO A 100 -14.44 -0.73 4.23
CA PRO A 100 -14.93 -1.10 2.90
C PRO A 100 -13.92 -0.78 1.80
N TYR A 101 -14.03 -1.46 0.65
CA TYR A 101 -13.26 -1.09 -0.55
C TYR A 101 -13.56 0.36 -0.95
N GLY A 102 -12.51 1.14 -1.13
CA GLY A 102 -12.55 2.56 -1.46
C GLY A 102 -11.90 2.85 -2.82
N PHE A 103 -11.75 4.14 -3.09
CA PHE A 103 -10.99 4.65 -4.23
C PHE A 103 -9.64 5.18 -3.74
N HIS A 104 -9.39 6.47 -3.91
CA HIS A 104 -8.11 7.08 -3.61
C HIS A 104 -7.96 7.50 -2.15
N GLY A 105 -6.74 7.39 -1.63
CA GLY A 105 -6.28 7.90 -0.36
C GLY A 105 -5.26 9.02 -0.51
N LEU A 106 -4.98 9.71 0.59
CA LEU A 106 -3.92 10.70 0.68
C LEU A 106 -3.24 10.60 2.05
N PHE A 107 -1.91 10.61 2.05
CA PHE A 107 -1.13 10.82 3.26
C PHE A 107 -0.85 12.32 3.43
N VAL A 108 -1.16 12.86 4.61
CA VAL A 108 -0.88 14.26 4.95
C VAL A 108 0.02 14.28 6.17
N LYS A 109 1.16 14.97 6.06
CA LYS A 109 2.09 15.14 7.17
C LYS A 109 1.48 16.03 8.23
N GLU A 110 1.87 15.81 9.48
CA GLU A 110 1.46 16.68 10.59
C GLU A 110 1.79 18.16 10.31
N SER A 111 2.99 18.44 9.77
CA SER A 111 3.42 19.80 9.42
C SER A 111 2.57 20.45 8.33
N ASP A 112 1.92 19.67 7.46
CA ASP A 112 1.00 20.18 6.46
C ASP A 112 -0.41 20.38 7.04
N LEU A 113 -0.85 19.48 7.93
CA LEU A 113 -2.11 19.65 8.67
C LEU A 113 -2.09 20.88 9.59
N GLN A 114 -0.97 21.13 10.26
CA GLN A 114 -0.82 22.27 11.18
C GLN A 114 -0.88 23.63 10.49
N LYS A 115 -0.61 23.73 9.18
CA LYS A 115 -0.74 24.99 8.42
C LYS A 115 -2.19 25.46 8.25
N LEU A 116 -3.15 24.59 8.53
CA LEU A 116 -4.58 24.87 8.41
C LEU A 116 -5.19 25.46 9.71
N TYR A 117 -4.41 25.52 10.79
CA TYR A 117 -4.78 26.04 12.10
C TYR A 117 -3.83 27.14 12.54
#